data_AF-A0A522WMK1-F1
#
_entry.id   AF-A0A522WMK1-F1
#
_cell.length_a   1.000
_cell.length_b   1.000
_cell.length_c   1.000
_cell.angle_alpha   90.00
_cell.angle_beta   90.00
_cell.angle_gamma   90.00
#
_symmetry.space_group_name_H-M   'P 1'
#
loop_
_entity.id
_entity.type
_entity.pdbx_description
1 polymer ?
#
loop_
_entity_poly.entity_id
_entity_poly.type
_entity_poly.pdbx_seq_one_letter_code
_entity_poly.pdbx_strand_id
1 'polypeptide(L)' 'MKRNDNTTAIDAFLAKKAEFDAMLVRLQTLSADHFNWVPDEINWGHAGTMAHYAEMLKRITDGAFQEGEFAE' A
#
# COMPACT_ATOMS: atom_id res chain seq x y z
N MET A 1 -4.44 -23.49 34.29
CA MET A 1 -4.38 -23.21 32.84
C MET A 1 -4.52 -21.70 32.65
N LYS A 2 -3.40 -20.98 32.44
CA LYS A 2 -3.47 -19.53 32.16
C LYS A 2 -4.06 -19.39 30.75
N ARG A 3 -5.31 -18.93 30.64
CA ARG A 3 -5.80 -18.36 29.38
C ARG A 3 -4.93 -17.13 29.15
N ASN A 4 -4.02 -17.19 28.19
CA ASN A 4 -3.37 -15.99 27.69
C ASN A 4 -4.52 -15.17 27.08
N ASP A 5 -4.94 -14.14 27.80
CA ASP A 5 -6.00 -13.24 27.38
C ASP A 5 -5.43 -12.37 26.26
N ASN A 6 -5.42 -12.94 25.06
CA ASN A 6 -4.82 -12.32 23.87
C ASN A 6 -5.75 -11.25 23.28
N THR A 7 -6.85 -10.94 23.95
CA THR A 7 -7.89 -10.00 23.52
C THR A 7 -7.28 -8.65 23.15
N THR A 8 -6.38 -8.10 23.97
CA THR A 8 -5.68 -6.84 23.66
C THR A 8 -4.85 -6.90 22.37
N ALA A 9 -4.18 -8.02 22.10
CA ALA A 9 -3.38 -8.18 20.88
C ALA A 9 -4.27 -8.36 19.64
N ILE A 10 -5.39 -9.07 19.77
CA ILE A 10 -6.40 -9.23 18.72
C ILE A 10 -7.01 -7.87 18.38
N ASP A 11 -7.42 -7.09 19.37
CA ASP A 11 -7.99 -5.76 19.17
C ASP A 11 -6.99 -4.82 18.48
N ALA A 12 -5.72 -4.83 18.93
CA ALA A 12 -4.66 -4.05 18.30
C ALA A 12 -4.42 -4.48 16.84
N PHE A 13 -4.42 -5.78 16.56
CA PHE A 13 -4.29 -6.31 15.21
C PHE A 13 -5.45 -5.89 14.31
N LEU A 14 -6.70 -6.01 14.78
CA LEU A 14 -7.89 -5.62 14.02
C LEU A 14 -7.90 -4.12 13.73
N ALA A 15 -7.53 -3.29 14.70
CA ALA A 15 -7.39 -1.85 14.50
C ALA A 15 -6.35 -1.54 13.41
N LYS A 16 -5.18 -2.18 13.47
CA LYS A 16 -4.13 -1.98 12.46
C LYS A 16 -4.49 -2.52 11.08
N LYS A 17 -5.23 -3.62 11.00
CA LYS A 17 -5.77 -4.12 9.74
C LYS A 17 -6.77 -3.12 9.15
N ALA A 18 -7.68 -2.58 9.96
CA ALA A 18 -8.65 -1.58 9.49
C ALA A 18 -7.96 -0.31 8.98
N GLU A 19 -6.92 0.17 9.67
CA GLU A 19 -6.08 1.27 9.19
C GLU A 19 -5.40 0.93 7.85
N PHE A 20 -4.83 -0.27 7.72
CA PHE A 20 -4.18 -0.74 6.49
C PHE A 20 -5.15 -0.81 5.31
N ASP A 21 -6.32 -1.44 5.51
CA ASP A 21 -7.35 -1.56 4.49
C ASP A 21 -7.83 -0.16 4.03
N ALA A 22 -8.01 0.77 4.97
CA ALA A 22 -8.40 2.14 4.65
C ALA A 22 -7.34 2.88 3.81
N MET A 23 -6.05 2.65 4.07
CA MET A 23 -4.97 3.20 3.26
C MET A 23 -4.97 2.61 1.84
N LEU A 24 -5.22 1.30 1.70
CA LEU A 24 -5.33 0.67 0.37
C LEU A 24 -6.47 1.27 -0.45
N VAL A 25 -7.65 1.47 0.16
CA VAL A 25 -8.79 2.11 -0.52
C VAL A 25 -8.42 3.52 -0.98
N ARG A 26 -7.76 4.32 -0.14
CA ARG A 26 -7.31 5.67 -0.51
C ARG A 26 -6.35 5.65 -1.70
N LEU A 27 -5.44 4.68 -1.78
CA LEU A 27 -4.50 4.54 -2.89
C LEU A 27 -5.21 4.09 -4.18
N GLN A 28 -6.21 3.21 -4.08
CA GLN A 28 -7.05 2.84 -5.22
C GLN A 28 -7.83 4.04 -5.75
N THR A 29 -8.45 4.84 -4.88
CA THR A 29 -9.12 6.09 -5.25
C THR A 29 -8.15 7.07 -5.90
N LEU A 30 -6.96 7.29 -5.31
CA LEU A 30 -5.93 8.12 -5.92
C LEU A 30 -5.58 7.62 -7.33
N SER A 31 -5.41 6.32 -7.53
CA SER A 31 -5.09 5.77 -8.83
C SER A 31 -6.21 5.97 -9.86
N ALA A 32 -7.47 5.87 -9.44
CA ALA A 32 -8.63 6.05 -10.30
C ALA A 32 -8.86 7.53 -10.66
N ASP A 33 -8.68 8.43 -9.70
CA ASP A 33 -9.05 9.85 -9.84
C ASP A 33 -7.89 10.73 -10.32
N HIS A 34 -6.65 10.43 -9.90
CA HIS A 34 -5.50 11.34 -10.03
C HIS A 34 -4.63 11.07 -11.26
N PHE A 35 -4.58 9.82 -11.74
CA PHE A 35 -3.82 9.49 -12.96
C PHE A 35 -4.65 9.57 -14.24
N ASN A 36 -5.86 10.13 -14.17
CA ASN A 36 -6.67 10.45 -15.34
C ASN A 36 -6.24 11.80 -15.97
N TRP A 37 -4.94 12.01 -16.12
CA TRP A 37 -4.41 13.21 -16.76
C TRP A 37 -4.83 13.27 -18.23
N VAL A 38 -5.17 14.46 -18.70
CA VAL A 38 -5.42 14.67 -20.13
C VAL A 38 -4.13 14.36 -20.88
N PRO A 39 -4.15 13.52 -21.94
CA PRO A 39 -2.93 13.10 -22.64
C PRO A 39 -2.01 14.26 -23.05
N ASP A 40 -2.60 15.40 -23.42
CA ASP A 40 -1.87 16.60 -23.85
C ASP A 40 -1.14 17.33 -22.71
N GLU A 41 -1.50 17.06 -21.45
CA GLU A 41 -0.85 17.62 -20.26
C GLU A 41 0.24 16.70 -19.69
N ILE A 42 0.29 15.43 -20.12
CA ILE A 42 1.25 14.44 -19.62
C ILE A 42 2.67 14.82 -20.05
N ASN A 43 3.59 14.83 -19.09
CA ASN A 43 5.00 15.15 -19.32
C ASN A 43 5.90 14.28 -18.43
N TRP A 44 7.22 14.47 -18.55
CA TRP A 44 8.19 13.68 -17.79
C TRP A 44 8.12 13.87 -16.26
N GLY A 45 7.66 15.03 -15.79
CA GLY A 45 7.39 15.25 -14.37
C GLY A 45 6.26 14.36 -13.86
N HIS A 46 5.16 14.30 -14.63
CA HIS A 46 4.03 13.40 -14.38
C HIS A 46 4.46 11.92 -14.32
N ALA A 47 5.24 11.48 -15.32
CA ALA A 47 5.78 10.12 -15.36
C ALA A 47 6.70 9.82 -14.16
N GLY A 48 7.56 10.78 -13.78
CA GLY A 48 8.45 10.66 -12.63
C GLY A 48 7.71 10.52 -11.30
N THR A 49 6.66 11.31 -11.07
CA THR A 49 5.80 11.19 -9.89
C THR A 49 5.12 9.83 -9.83
N MET A 50 4.58 9.33 -10.95
CA MET A 50 3.94 8.01 -10.98
C MET A 50 4.95 6.88 -10.72
N ALA A 51 6.14 6.96 -11.30
CA ALA A 51 7.21 5.99 -11.08
C ALA A 51 7.62 5.92 -9.60
N HIS A 52 7.70 7.06 -8.92
CA HIS A 52 8.04 7.10 -7.49
C HIS A 52 7.01 6.36 -6.62
N TYR A 53 5.72 6.62 -6.81
CA TYR A 53 4.68 5.91 -6.06
C TYR A 53 4.64 4.40 -6.40
N ALA A 54 4.86 4.05 -7.67
CA ALA A 54 4.93 2.66 -8.08
C ALA A 54 6.09 1.90 -7.42
N GLU A 55 7.27 2.52 -7.29
CA GLU A 55 8.42 1.93 -6.60
C GLU A 55 8.14 1.69 -5.11
N MET A 56 7.51 2.65 -4.43
CA MET A 56 7.13 2.50 -3.02
C MET A 56 6.15 1.33 -2.83
N LEU A 57 5.14 1.23 -3.70
CA LEU A 57 4.19 0.11 -3.68
C LEU A 57 4.89 -1.21 -3.96
N LYS A 58 5.80 -1.25 -4.95
CA LYS A 58 6.56 -2.44 -5.29
C LYS A 58 7.37 -2.96 -4.10
N ARG A 59 8.04 -2.09 -3.35
CA ARG A 59 8.82 -2.51 -2.17
C ARG A 59 7.94 -3.12 -1.09
N ILE A 60 6.71 -2.62 -0.92
CA ILE A 60 5.73 -3.19 0.02
C ILE A 60 5.28 -4.57 -0.48
N THR A 61 4.96 -4.72 -1.76
CA THR A 61 4.51 -6.00 -2.32
C THR A 61 5.62 -7.04 -2.34
N ASP A 62 6.82 -6.66 -2.77
CA ASP A 62 7.99 -7.53 -2.78
C ASP A 62 8.25 -8.11 -1.39
N GLY A 63 8.23 -7.27 -0.35
CA GLY A 63 8.38 -7.73 1.04
C GLY A 63 7.24 -8.63 1.50
N ALA A 64 5.99 -8.33 1.11
CA ALA A 64 4.82 -9.12 1.50
C ALA A 64 4.76 -10.50 0.82
N PHE A 65 5.30 -10.62 -0.39
CA PHE A 65 5.24 -11.84 -1.21
C PHE A 65 6.59 -12.56 -1.35
N GLN A 66 7.65 -12.07 -0.70
CA GLN A 66 9.01 -12.62 -0.80
C GLN A 66 9.52 -12.60 -2.26
N GLU A 67 9.33 -11.48 -2.94
CA GLU A 67 9.74 -11.27 -4.32
C GLU A 67 10.89 -10.25 -4.40
N GLY A 68 11.53 -10.14 -5.56
CA GLY A 68 12.57 -9.14 -5.79
C GLY A 68 13.77 -9.32 -4.87
N GLU A 69 14.12 -8.26 -4.12
CA GLU A 69 15.24 -8.30 -3.15
C GLU A 69 14.97 -9.19 -1.93
N PHE A 70 13.71 -9.62 -1.73
CA PHE A 70 13.28 -10.49 -0.63
C PHE A 70 13.07 -11.95 -1.05
N ALA A 71 13.42 -12.31 -2.30
CA ALA A 71 13.38 -13.69 -2.74
C ALA A 71 14.63 -14.45 -2.22
N GLU A 72 14.42 -15.58 -1.53
CA GLU A 72 15.47 -16.55 -1.16
C GLU A 72 15.86 -17.49 -2.31
#